data_AF-A0A5C6CKL4-F1
#
_entry.id   AF-A0A5C6CKL4-F1
#
_cell.length_a   1.000
_cell.length_b   1.000
_cell.length_c   1.000
_cell.angle_alpha   90.00
_cell.angle_beta   90.00
_cell.angle_gamma   90.00
#
_symmetry.space_group_name_H-M   'P 1'
#
loop_
_entity.id
_entity.type
_entity.pdbx_description
1 polymer ?
#
loop_
_entity_poly.entity_id
_entity_poly.type
_entity_poly.pdbx_seq_one_letter_code
_entity_poly.pdbx_strand_id
1 'polypeptide(L)'
;MIRRIVLAAGLIATLGGLMQNEAAATDPYAVTQVWNHNYAMDRPWHGPYYHQSYGQPTALVVPPTVSMRQSLSWGVSQNLMHPVHHQFGRSANSPGAARRGRFHATPNWPSHTDQFGVYYVRGPW
;
A
#
# COMPACT_ATOMS: atom_id res chain seq x y z
N MET A 1 -61.82 -13.02 -10.92
CA MET A 1 -60.74 -12.84 -9.93
C MET A 1 -59.38 -13.37 -10.40
N ILE A 2 -59.33 -14.47 -11.18
CA ILE A 2 -58.10 -15.09 -11.70
C ILE A 2 -57.22 -14.16 -12.58
N ARG A 3 -57.81 -13.33 -13.46
CA ARG A 3 -57.05 -12.38 -14.31
C ARG A 3 -56.20 -11.37 -13.52
N ARG A 4 -56.67 -10.93 -12.36
CA ARG A 4 -55.93 -9.97 -11.51
C ARG A 4 -54.73 -10.63 -10.83
N ILE A 5 -54.85 -11.92 -10.48
CA ILE A 5 -53.78 -12.71 -9.88
C ILE A 5 -52.68 -13.00 -10.91
N VAL A 6 -53.05 -13.33 -12.15
CA VAL A 6 -52.09 -13.57 -13.24
C VAL A 6 -51.31 -12.30 -13.59
N LEU A 7 -51.97 -11.14 -13.63
CA LEU A 7 -51.31 -9.86 -13.87
C LEU A 7 -50.37 -9.46 -12.72
N ALA A 8 -50.77 -9.67 -11.47
CA ALA A 8 -49.93 -9.40 -10.31
C ALA A 8 -48.70 -10.32 -10.27
N ALA A 9 -48.85 -11.61 -10.59
CA ALA A 9 -47.74 -12.56 -10.65
C ALA A 9 -46.75 -12.21 -11.78
N GLY A 10 -47.25 -11.79 -12.95
CA GLY A 10 -46.40 -11.32 -14.06
C GLY A 10 -45.62 -10.03 -13.72
N LEU A 11 -46.23 -9.10 -12.99
CA LEU A 11 -45.58 -7.87 -12.55
C LEU A 11 -44.45 -8.16 -11.54
N ILE A 12 -44.67 -9.10 -10.62
CA ILE A 12 -43.66 -9.49 -9.62
C ILE A 12 -42.49 -10.22 -10.29
N ALA A 13 -42.75 -11.10 -11.26
CA ALA A 13 -41.70 -11.79 -12.00
C ALA A 13 -40.85 -10.84 -12.86
N THR A 14 -41.46 -9.81 -13.46
CA THR A 14 -40.74 -8.79 -14.24
C THR A 14 -39.92 -7.84 -13.36
N LEU A 15 -40.40 -7.52 -12.15
CA LEU A 15 -39.62 -6.76 -11.16
C LEU A 15 -38.45 -7.57 -10.58
N GLY A 16 -38.61 -8.88 -10.39
CA GLY A 16 -37.52 -9.76 -9.94
C GLY A 16 -36.39 -9.93 -10.97
N GLY A 17 -36.71 -9.88 -12.27
CA GLY A 17 -35.73 -9.98 -13.35
C GLY A 17 -34.83 -8.76 -13.54
N LEU A 18 -35.19 -7.60 -12.98
CA LEU A 18 -34.37 -6.37 -13.01
C LEU A 18 -33.31 -6.32 -11.90
N MET A 19 -33.36 -7.26 -10.95
CA MET A 19 -32.39 -7.41 -9.87
C MET A 19 -31.29 -8.40 -10.27
N GLN A 20 -30.76 -8.26 -11.49
CA GLN A 20 -29.56 -8.99 -11.90
C GLN A 20 -28.37 -8.39 -11.15
N ASN A 21 -27.92 -9.09 -10.11
CA ASN A 21 -26.59 -8.85 -9.55
C ASN A 21 -25.58 -9.27 -10.62
N GLU A 22 -25.03 -8.30 -11.35
CA GLU A 22 -23.87 -8.52 -12.19
C GLU A 22 -22.73 -8.99 -11.27
N ALA A 23 -22.32 -10.25 -11.42
CA ALA A 23 -21.11 -10.74 -10.78
C ALA A 23 -19.91 -10.07 -11.47
N ALA A 24 -19.58 -8.86 -11.04
CA ALA A 24 -18.39 -8.17 -11.51
C ALA A 24 -17.16 -8.97 -11.09
N ALA A 25 -16.46 -9.55 -12.08
CA ALA A 25 -15.16 -10.16 -11.86
C ALA A 25 -14.15 -9.04 -11.57
N THR A 26 -13.97 -8.72 -10.29
CA THR A 26 -12.99 -7.73 -9.85
C THR A 26 -11.58 -8.23 -10.15
N ASP A 27 -10.78 -7.43 -10.86
CA ASP A 27 -9.36 -7.70 -11.03
C ASP A 27 -8.65 -7.72 -9.66
N PRO A 28 -8.09 -8.86 -9.21
CA PRO A 28 -7.38 -8.96 -7.95
C PRO A 28 -6.19 -7.99 -7.85
N TYR A 29 -5.58 -7.64 -8.98
CA TYR A 29 -4.47 -6.69 -8.98
C TYR A 29 -4.96 -5.26 -8.79
N ALA A 30 -6.05 -4.87 -9.42
CA ALA A 30 -6.66 -3.55 -9.23
C ALA A 30 -7.01 -3.28 -7.76
N VAL A 31 -7.55 -4.26 -7.02
CA VAL A 31 -7.82 -4.08 -5.59
C VAL A 31 -6.53 -3.91 -4.77
N THR A 32 -5.47 -4.67 -5.04
CA THR A 32 -4.20 -4.49 -4.32
C THR A 32 -3.56 -3.13 -4.58
N GLN A 33 -3.72 -2.58 -5.79
CA GLN A 33 -3.25 -1.25 -6.14
C GLN A 33 -4.02 -0.17 -5.35
N VAL A 34 -5.35 -0.28 -5.29
CA VAL A 34 -6.20 0.64 -4.48
C VAL A 34 -5.80 0.59 -3.00
N TRP A 35 -5.55 -0.60 -2.45
CA TRP A 35 -5.15 -0.75 -1.05
C TRP A 35 -3.77 -0.13 -0.78
N ASN A 36 -2.80 -0.37 -1.67
CA ASN A 36 -1.47 0.23 -1.57
C ASN A 36 -1.52 1.75 -1.69
N HIS A 37 -2.36 2.26 -2.61
CA HIS A 37 -2.58 3.68 -2.78
C HIS A 37 -3.16 4.32 -1.53
N ASN A 38 -4.27 3.76 -1.01
CA ASN A 38 -4.90 4.26 0.21
C ASN A 38 -3.95 4.21 1.41
N TYR A 39 -3.19 3.12 1.57
CA TYR A 39 -2.18 3.02 2.63
C TYR A 39 -1.12 4.13 2.51
N ALA A 40 -0.65 4.40 1.29
CA ALA A 40 0.39 5.38 1.03
C ALA A 40 -0.07 6.83 1.23
N MET A 41 -1.37 7.12 1.04
CA MET A 41 -1.93 8.46 1.27
C MET A 41 -1.94 8.84 2.75
N ASP A 42 -2.20 7.89 3.65
CA ASP A 42 -2.38 8.16 5.08
C ASP A 42 -1.11 7.98 5.92
N ARG A 43 -0.04 7.44 5.33
CA ARG A 43 1.18 7.05 6.07
C ARG A 43 2.43 7.59 5.42
N PRO A 44 3.46 7.95 6.22
CA PRO A 44 4.75 8.32 5.68
C PRO A 44 5.39 7.13 4.92
N TRP A 45 6.17 7.45 3.89
CA TRP A 45 6.96 6.46 3.13
C TRP A 45 8.18 5.94 3.91
N HIS A 46 8.57 6.66 4.97
CA HIS A 46 9.74 6.37 5.77
C HIS A 46 9.36 5.90 7.18
N GLY A 47 10.30 5.22 7.84
CA GLY A 47 10.27 4.95 9.27
C GLY A 47 10.82 6.11 10.11
N PRO A 48 11.10 5.87 11.40
CA PRO A 48 11.50 6.91 12.33
C PRO A 48 13.01 7.18 12.37
N TYR A 49 13.84 6.42 11.65
CA TYR A 49 15.30 6.60 11.65
C TYR A 49 15.77 7.41 10.45
N TYR A 50 16.85 8.17 10.65
CA TYR A 50 17.52 8.90 9.58
C TYR A 50 18.80 8.21 9.12
N HIS A 51 19.21 8.47 7.88
CA HIS A 51 20.51 8.05 7.38
C HIS A 51 21.61 9.00 7.85
N GLN A 52 22.64 8.44 8.49
CA GLN A 52 23.73 9.17 9.15
C GLN A 52 24.37 10.28 8.30
N SER A 53 24.56 10.06 6.99
CA SER A 53 25.18 11.03 6.10
C SER A 53 24.34 12.29 5.84
N TYR A 54 23.01 12.16 5.87
CA TYR A 54 22.09 13.23 5.47
C TYR A 54 21.29 13.81 6.65
N GLY A 55 21.22 13.11 7.78
CA GLY A 55 20.36 13.49 8.91
C GLY A 55 18.86 13.42 8.57
N GLN A 56 18.50 12.72 7.49
CA GLN A 56 17.15 12.53 6.98
C GLN A 56 16.93 11.06 6.55
N PRO A 57 15.69 10.55 6.59
CA PRO A 57 15.37 9.28 5.95
C PRO A 57 15.72 9.32 4.47
N THR A 58 16.31 8.25 3.96
CA THR A 58 16.74 8.14 2.57
C THR A 58 15.88 7.12 1.83
N ALA A 59 15.37 7.52 0.67
CA ALA A 59 14.61 6.62 -0.19
C ALA A 59 15.55 5.76 -1.02
N LEU A 60 15.42 4.45 -0.89
CA LEU A 60 15.98 3.49 -1.82
C LEU A 60 14.94 3.24 -2.92
N VAL A 61 15.22 3.78 -4.10
CA VAL A 61 14.34 3.60 -5.26
C VAL A 61 14.50 2.19 -5.80
N VAL A 62 13.39 1.45 -5.86
CA VAL A 62 13.33 0.11 -6.42
C VAL A 62 12.42 0.07 -7.65
N PRO A 63 12.55 -0.96 -8.52
CA PRO A 63 11.66 -1.12 -9.66
C PRO A 63 10.18 -1.14 -9.25
N PRO A 64 9.27 -0.65 -10.11
CA PRO A 64 7.84 -0.60 -9.80
C PRO A 64 7.19 -1.97 -9.62
N THR A 65 7.84 -3.03 -10.09
CA THR A 65 7.39 -4.43 -9.99
C THR A 65 7.64 -5.04 -8.61
N VAL A 66 8.45 -4.41 -7.75
CA VAL A 66 8.69 -4.90 -6.39
C VAL A 66 7.43 -4.73 -5.55
N SER A 67 7.01 -5.77 -4.85
CA SER A 67 5.86 -5.73 -3.93
C SER A 67 6.25 -5.82 -2.46
N MET A 68 7.41 -6.42 -2.17
CA MET A 68 7.87 -6.72 -0.82
C MET A 68 9.31 -6.26 -0.61
N ARG A 69 9.63 -5.88 0.63
CA ARG A 69 10.98 -5.61 1.12
C ARG A 69 11.30 -6.54 2.27
N GLN A 70 12.58 -6.86 2.40
CA GLN A 70 13.10 -7.64 3.51
C GLN A 70 13.81 -6.73 4.51
N SER A 71 13.51 -6.90 5.79
CA SER A 71 14.28 -6.31 6.90
C SER A 71 15.04 -7.43 7.59
N LEU A 72 16.36 -7.25 7.71
CA LEU A 72 17.24 -8.22 8.34
C LEU A 72 17.47 -7.85 9.80
N SER A 73 17.53 -8.87 10.66
CA SER A 73 17.88 -8.74 12.07
C SER A 73 19.28 -9.27 12.35
N TRP A 74 20.00 -8.61 13.25
CA TRP A 74 21.26 -9.10 13.81
C TRP A 74 21.06 -10.08 14.98
N GLY A 75 19.83 -10.24 15.46
CA GLY A 75 19.45 -11.22 16.47
C GLY A 75 18.91 -12.52 15.89
N VAL A 76 18.51 -13.45 16.77
CA VAL A 76 17.95 -14.74 16.36
C VAL A 76 16.53 -14.55 15.82
N SER A 77 16.30 -15.00 14.58
CA SER A 77 14.98 -15.25 13.98
C SER A 77 14.01 -14.06 13.90
N GLN A 78 14.46 -12.90 13.42
CA GLN A 78 13.59 -11.74 13.19
C GLN A 78 13.76 -11.11 11.80
N ASN A 79 14.01 -11.94 10.78
CA ASN A 79 13.95 -11.47 9.40
C ASN A 79 12.47 -11.33 9.01
N LEU A 80 12.08 -10.12 8.65
CA LEU A 80 10.69 -9.78 8.35
C LEU A 80 10.53 -9.39 6.89
N MET A 81 9.38 -9.73 6.33
CA MET A 81 8.95 -9.29 5.00
C MET A 81 7.81 -8.30 5.15
N HIS A 82 7.97 -7.13 4.54
CA HIS A 82 6.98 -6.07 4.57
C HIS A 82 6.58 -5.67 3.15
N PRO A 83 5.30 -5.36 2.89
CA PRO A 83 4.90 -4.77 1.62
C PRO A 83 5.53 -3.39 1.41
N VAL A 84 5.79 -3.05 0.14
CA VAL A 84 6.23 -1.72 -0.30
C VAL A 84 5.04 -1.00 -0.91
N HIS A 85 4.40 -0.12 -0.12
CA HIS A 85 3.16 0.54 -0.54
C HIS A 85 3.42 1.77 -1.42
N HIS A 86 4.38 2.62 -1.04
CA HIS A 86 4.61 3.91 -1.69
C HIS A 86 5.24 3.77 -3.08
N GLN A 87 4.60 4.40 -4.07
CA GLN A 87 5.07 4.51 -5.44
C GLN A 87 4.99 5.97 -5.87
N PHE A 88 6.06 6.48 -6.48
CA PHE A 88 6.13 7.87 -6.92
C PHE A 88 6.18 7.95 -8.44
N GLY A 89 5.50 8.98 -8.98
CA GLY A 89 5.49 9.27 -10.41
C GLY A 89 6.76 10.00 -10.87
N ARG A 90 6.92 10.13 -12.20
CA ARG A 90 8.12 10.69 -12.83
C ARG A 90 8.38 12.16 -12.47
N SER A 91 7.32 12.89 -12.12
CA SER A 91 7.38 14.28 -11.66
C SER A 91 7.73 14.44 -10.18
N ALA A 92 7.86 13.35 -9.42
CA ALA A 92 8.25 13.42 -8.02
C ALA A 92 9.76 13.68 -7.92
N ASN A 93 10.14 14.90 -7.55
CA ASN A 93 11.55 15.29 -7.43
C ASN A 93 12.27 14.58 -6.27
N SER A 94 11.58 14.39 -5.14
CA SER A 94 12.03 13.60 -4.00
C SER A 94 10.83 13.34 -3.10
N PRO A 95 10.71 12.15 -2.49
CA PRO A 95 9.74 11.97 -1.43
C PRO A 95 10.14 12.88 -0.25
N GLY A 96 9.27 13.82 0.09
CA GLY A 96 9.50 14.74 1.20
C GLY A 96 9.49 14.00 2.54
N ALA A 97 10.33 14.40 3.48
CA ALA A 97 10.36 13.87 4.85
C ALA A 97 10.10 14.98 5.87
N ALA A 98 9.80 14.59 7.12
CA ALA A 98 9.65 15.54 8.22
C ALA A 98 10.92 16.37 8.47
N ARG A 99 10.79 17.47 9.23
CA ARG A 99 11.93 18.34 9.55
C ARG A 99 13.04 17.58 10.28
N ARG A 100 14.30 17.93 9.98
CA ARG A 100 15.50 17.36 10.63
C ARG A 100 15.38 17.48 12.16
N GLY A 101 15.81 16.44 12.88
CA GLY A 101 15.67 16.34 14.35
C GLY A 101 14.38 15.68 14.84
N ARG A 102 13.48 15.27 13.94
CA ARG A 102 12.28 14.48 14.26
C ARG A 102 12.53 12.96 14.14
N PHE A 103 13.74 12.58 13.75
CA PHE A 103 14.14 11.21 13.46
C PHE A 103 15.23 10.76 14.42
N HIS A 104 15.28 9.46 14.67
CA HIS A 104 16.30 8.84 15.51
C HIS A 104 17.57 8.55 14.71
N ALA A 105 18.71 8.73 15.37
CA ALA A 105 19.98 8.24 14.86
C ALA A 105 19.97 6.70 14.86
N THR A 106 20.74 6.11 13.95
CA THR A 106 21.08 4.69 14.07
C THR A 106 21.72 4.44 15.45
N PRO A 107 21.21 3.51 16.27
CA PRO A 107 21.82 3.17 17.54
C PRO A 107 23.24 2.64 17.34
N ASN A 108 24.08 2.79 18.37
CA ASN A 108 25.44 2.25 18.36
C ASN A 108 25.47 0.72 18.15
N TRP A 109 24.46 0.01 18.66
CA TRP A 109 24.23 -1.42 18.44
C TRP A 109 22.86 -1.60 17.78
N PRO A 110 22.78 -1.55 16.44
CA PRO A 110 21.52 -1.77 15.76
C PRO A 110 21.06 -3.22 15.92
N SER A 111 19.75 -3.45 15.95
CA SER A 111 19.11 -4.77 15.90
C SER A 111 18.55 -5.11 14.52
N HIS A 112 18.19 -4.10 13.71
CA HIS A 112 17.59 -4.29 12.38
C HIS A 112 18.12 -3.32 11.33
N THR A 113 18.03 -3.73 10.05
CA THR A 113 18.42 -2.88 8.92
C THR A 113 17.57 -1.61 8.77
N ASP A 114 16.33 -1.60 9.27
CA ASP A 114 15.48 -0.39 9.24
C ASP A 114 16.02 0.77 10.09
N GLN A 115 16.96 0.51 11.01
CA GLN A 115 17.57 1.52 11.88
C GLN A 115 18.64 2.36 11.17
N PHE A 116 19.04 1.99 9.95
CA PHE A 116 19.94 2.80 9.12
C PHE A 116 19.23 3.95 8.38
N GLY A 117 17.89 4.03 8.51
CA GLY A 117 17.11 5.12 7.93
C GLY A 117 16.99 5.09 6.41
N VAL A 118 17.16 3.91 5.80
CA VAL A 118 16.97 3.68 4.36
C VAL A 118 15.67 2.91 4.14
N TYR A 119 14.75 3.49 3.36
CA TYR A 119 13.40 2.94 3.16
C TYR A 119 13.08 2.74 1.68
N TYR A 120 12.44 1.62 1.36
CA TYR A 120 12.15 1.21 0.00
C TYR A 120 10.97 1.99 -0.55
N VAL A 121 11.15 2.52 -1.75
CA VAL A 121 10.15 3.31 -2.47
C VAL A 121 10.13 2.88 -3.93
N ARG A 122 8.94 2.66 -4.49
CA ARG A 122 8.83 2.27 -5.90
C ARG A 122 8.99 3.47 -6.82
N GLY A 123 9.87 3.31 -7.79
CA GLY A 123 10.12 4.30 -8.83
C GLY A 123 8.97 4.42 -9.84
N PRO A 124 9.00 5.50 -10.64
CA PRO A 124 8.07 5.69 -11.74
C PRO A 124 8.34 4.71 -12.89
N TRP A 125 7.31 4.48 -13.70
CA TRP A 125 7.42 3.82 -15.01
C TRP A 125 7.96 4.80 -16.06
#